data_AF-A0A7Y7YVG7-F1
#
_entry.id   AF-A0A7Y7YVG7-F1
#
_cell.length_a   1.000
_cell.length_b   1.000
_cell.length_c   1.000
_cell.angle_alpha   90.00
_cell.angle_beta   90.00
_cell.angle_gamma   90.00
#
_symmetry.space_group_name_H-M   'P 1'
#
loop_
_entity.id
_entity.type
_entity.pdbx_description
1 polymer ?
#
loop_
_entity_poly.entity_id
_entity_poly.type
_entity_poly.pdbx_seq_one_letter_code
_entity_poly.pdbx_strand_id
1 'polypeptide(L)' 'MSDKQFDCPQCGFQTKALHEGYCEACCTSNQAALDDHNHQHDRWAQLSDSQRASEINRAHR' A
#
# COMPACT_ATOMS: atom_id res chain seq x y z
N MET A 1 -7.03 30.12 20.41
CA MET A 1 -6.50 28.75 20.37
C MET A 1 -5.82 28.61 19.02
N SER A 2 -4.49 28.48 18.95
CA SER A 2 -3.82 28.21 17.67
C SER A 2 -4.14 26.77 17.26
N ASP A 3 -4.76 26.59 16.10
CA ASP A 3 -4.99 25.28 15.51
C ASP A 3 -3.62 24.62 15.25
N LYS A 4 -3.26 23.64 16.07
CA LYS A 4 -1.99 22.94 15.94
C LYS A 4 -2.04 22.09 14.67
N GLN A 5 -1.16 22.38 13.73
CA GLN A 5 -0.95 21.60 12.51
C GLN A 5 0.34 20.80 12.63
N PHE A 6 0.31 19.61 12.03
CA PHE A 6 1.42 18.67 11.97
C PHE A 6 1.82 18.47 10.52
N ASP A 7 3.11 18.30 10.25
CA ASP A 7 3.60 17.93 8.93
C ASP A 7 3.61 16.41 8.81
N CYS A 8 2.98 15.87 7.77
CA CYS A 8 3.06 14.44 7.47
C CYS A 8 4.45 14.11 6.91
N PRO A 9 5.22 13.19 7.52
CA PRO A 9 6.57 12.89 7.07
C PRO A 9 6.64 12.16 5.72
N GLN A 10 5.54 11.55 5.26
CA GLN A 10 5.50 10.83 3.97
C GLN A 10 5.21 11.75 2.79
N CYS A 11 4.23 12.65 2.92
CA CYS A 11 3.80 13.50 1.81
C CYS A 11 4.20 14.98 1.97
N GLY A 12 4.68 15.39 3.15
CA GLY A 12 5.07 16.77 3.45
C GLY A 12 3.90 17.73 3.66
N PHE A 13 2.64 17.27 3.56
CA PHE A 13 1.47 18.13 3.74
C PHE A 13 1.11 18.32 5.21
N GLN A 14 0.59 19.51 5.52
CA GLN A 14 0.04 19.83 6.84
C GLN A 14 -1.30 19.13 7.07
N THR A 15 -1.48 18.62 8.28
CA THR A 15 -2.69 17.94 8.74
C THR A 15 -3.03 18.38 10.17
N LYS A 16 -4.31 18.28 10.53
CA LYS A 16 -4.79 18.58 11.89
C LYS A 16 -4.41 17.49 12.90
N ALA A 17 -4.22 16.26 12.43
CA ALA A 17 -3.89 15.12 13.25
C ALA A 17 -3.01 14.13 12.47
N LEU A 18 -2.19 13.40 13.21
CA LEU A 18 -1.47 12.24 12.72
C LEU A 18 -2.18 10.97 13.20
N HIS A 19 -2.41 10.05 12.28
CA HIS A 19 -2.88 8.69 12.48
C HIS A 19 -1.67 7.78 12.30
N GLU A 20 -1.28 7.07 13.36
CA GLU A 20 -0.10 6.18 13.33
C GLU A 20 1.19 6.89 12.85
N GLY A 21 1.29 8.20 13.07
CA GLY A 21 2.43 9.03 12.65
C GLY A 21 2.33 9.66 11.25
N TYR A 22 1.24 9.41 10.50
CA TYR A 22 1.03 9.96 9.15
C TYR A 22 -0.32 10.68 9.03
N CYS A 23 -0.55 11.44 7.96
CA CYS A 23 -1.90 11.92 7.69
C CYS A 23 -2.83 10.77 7.26
N GLU A 24 -4.14 10.96 7.42
CA GLU A 24 -5.17 9.96 7.06
C GLU A 24 -5.05 9.50 5.60
N ALA A 25 -4.82 10.44 4.67
CA ALA A 25 -4.66 10.13 3.25
C ALA A 25 -3.48 9.18 2.97
N CYS A 26 -2.35 9.38 3.65
CA CYS A 26 -1.20 8.48 3.53
C CYS A 26 -1.50 7.12 4.16
N CYS A 27 -2.18 7.06 5.30
CA CYS A 27 -2.58 5.80 5.92
C CYS A 27 -3.47 4.98 4.97
N THR A 28 -4.50 5.60 4.40
CA THR A 28 -5.42 4.94 3.45
C THR A 28 -4.68 4.47 2.20
N SER A 29 -3.80 5.29 1.64
CA SER A 29 -3.01 4.89 0.47
C SER A 29 -2.07 3.72 0.77
N ASN A 30 -1.43 3.73 1.94
CA ASN A 30 -0.55 2.65 2.36
C ASN A 30 -1.33 1.36 2.60
N GLN A 31 -2.51 1.44 3.24
CA GLN A 31 -3.37 0.29 3.47
C GLN A 31 -3.84 -0.32 2.15
N ALA A 32 -4.26 0.51 1.18
CA ALA A 32 -4.65 0.03 -0.14
C ALA A 32 -3.50 -0.68 -0.88
N ALA A 33 -2.28 -0.17 -0.76
CA ALA A 33 -1.10 -0.81 -1.35
C ALA A 33 -0.77 -2.16 -0.68
N LEU A 34 -0.92 -2.25 0.65
CA LEU A 34 -0.75 -3.49 1.39
C LEU A 34 -1.82 -4.51 1.04
N ASP A 35 -3.08 -4.07 0.90
CA ASP A 35 -4.19 -4.92 0.52
C ASP A 35 -3.98 -5.51 -0.89
N ASP A 36 -3.56 -4.69 -1.86
CA ASP A 36 -3.24 -5.15 -3.21
C ASP A 36 -2.06 -6.14 -3.22
N HIS A 37 -0.97 -5.82 -2.51
CA HIS A 37 0.16 -6.72 -2.36
C HIS A 37 -0.26 -8.07 -1.78
N ASN A 38 -1.03 -8.07 -0.68
CA ASN A 38 -1.47 -9.28 -0.02
C ASN A 38 -2.42 -10.10 -0.90
N HIS A 39 -3.34 -9.43 -1.60
CA HIS A 39 -4.21 -10.08 -2.58
C HIS A 39 -3.40 -10.75 -3.70
N GLN A 40 -2.39 -10.07 -4.26
CA GLN A 40 -1.53 -10.65 -5.28
C GLN A 40 -0.71 -11.83 -4.76
N HIS A 41 -0.19 -11.72 -3.54
CA HIS A 41 0.56 -12.78 -2.87
C HIS A 41 -0.31 -14.02 -2.60
N ASP A 42 -1.51 -13.83 -2.05
CA ASP A 42 -2.45 -14.92 -1.78
C ASP A 42 -2.88 -15.63 -3.06
N ARG A 43 -3.16 -14.86 -4.13
CA ARG A 43 -3.43 -15.40 -5.46
C ARG A 43 -2.27 -16.26 -5.94
N TRP A 44 -1.03 -15.77 -5.84
CA TRP A 44 0.17 -16.50 -6.25
C TRP A 44 0.39 -17.79 -5.44
N ALA A 45 0.11 -17.76 -4.14
CA ALA A 45 0.21 -18.93 -3.27
C ALA A 45 -0.78 -20.04 -3.68
N GLN A 46 -1.94 -19.68 -4.22
CA GLN A 46 -2.97 -20.61 -4.69
C GLN A 46 -2.70 -21.20 -6.08
N LEU A 47 -1.77 -20.63 -6.85
CA LEU A 47 -1.43 -21.15 -8.18
C LEU A 47 -0.67 -22.49 -8.09
N SER A 48 -0.97 -23.40 -9.02
CA SER A 48 -0.15 -24.57 -9.27
C SER A 48 1.17 -24.19 -9.95
N ASP A 49 2.13 -25.11 -9.96
CA ASP A 49 3.42 -24.87 -10.59
C ASP A 49 3.30 -24.58 -12.10
N SER A 50 2.37 -25.23 -12.80
CA SER A 50 2.13 -24.97 -14.22
C SER A 50 1.51 -23.59 -14.47
N GLN A 51 0.65 -23.11 -13.57
CA GLN A 51 0.08 -21.76 -13.63
C GLN A 51 1.17 -20.71 -13.34
N ARG A 52 1.98 -20.90 -12.30
CA ARG A 52 3.11 -20.00 -11.99
C ARG A 52 4.09 -19.90 -13.16
N ALA A 53 4.47 -21.04 -13.76
CA ALA A 53 5.34 -21.06 -14.93
C ALA A 53 4.73 -20.30 -16.12
N SER A 54 3.42 -20.44 -16.34
CA SER A 54 2.72 -19.72 -17.41
C SER A 54 2.74 -18.21 -17.20
N GLU A 55 2.58 -17.74 -15.96
CA GLU A 55 2.62 -16.32 -15.62
C GLU A 55 4.02 -15.72 -15.75
N ILE A 56 5.05 -16.44 -15.27
CA ILE A 56 6.46 -16.05 -15.46
C ILE A 56 6.76 -15.89 -16.96
N ASN A 57 6.38 -16.88 -17.76
CA ASN A 57 6.57 -16.83 -19.21
C ASN A 57 5.80 -15.70 -19.88
N ARG A 58 4.66 -15.27 -19.35
CA ARG A 58 3.89 -14.12 -19.85
C ARG A 58 4.54 -12.80 -19.49
N ALA A 59 5.11 -12.66 -18.30
CA ALA A 59 5.78 -11.44 -17.85
C ALA A 59 7.12 -11.16 -18.56
N HIS A 60 7.77 -12.20 -19.10
CA HIS A 60 9.01 -12.10 -19.87
C HIS A 60 8.81 -11.88 -21.38
N ARG A 61 7.57 -11.78 -21.86
CA ARG A 61 7.25 -11.40 -23.25
C ARG A 61 6.95 -9.91 -23.33
#